data_AF-A0A849KKW1-F1
#
_entry.id   AF-A0A849KKW1-F1
#
_cell.length_a   1.000
_cell.length_b   1.000
_cell.length_c   1.000
_cell.angle_alpha   90.00
_cell.angle_beta   90.00
_cell.angle_gamma   90.00
#
_symmetry.space_group_name_H-M   'P 1'
#
loop_
_entity.id
_entity.type
_entity.pdbx_description
1 polymer ?
#
loop_
_entity_poly.entity_id
_entity_poly.type
_entity_poly.pdbx_seq_one_letter_code
_entity_poly.pdbx_strand_id
1 'polypeptide(L)'
;MATPTKFHGSNMKLLPPAGSENVEPLHTFTNGCCSVSCWELSPEEQAEIIRTGRVFLSVFSGRSQAPVFVGSEDTVRSVVVDFGGVWAREKGGNQ
;
A
#
# COMPACT_ATOMS: atom_id res chain seq x y z
N MET A 1 7.66 6.65 -3.31
CA MET A 1 6.61 6.07 -2.46
C MET A 1 5.31 6.25 -3.20
N ALA A 2 4.56 5.17 -3.34
CA ALA A 2 3.33 5.20 -4.10
C ALA A 2 2.31 6.12 -3.44
N THR A 3 1.55 6.84 -4.26
CA THR A 3 0.47 7.71 -3.79
C THR A 3 -0.88 7.15 -4.23
N PRO A 4 -1.90 7.19 -3.36
CA PRO A 4 -3.26 6.82 -3.74
C PRO A 4 -3.79 7.85 -4.75
N THR A 5 -4.26 7.37 -5.90
CA THR A 5 -4.72 8.25 -6.98
C THR A 5 -6.18 7.97 -7.36
N LYS A 6 -6.89 9.03 -7.74
CA LYS A 6 -8.28 8.91 -8.20
C LYS A 6 -8.30 8.30 -9.60
N PHE A 7 -9.12 7.27 -9.79
CA PHE A 7 -9.40 6.68 -11.09
C PHE A 7 -10.87 6.87 -11.49
N HIS A 8 -11.16 6.83 -12.80
CA HIS A 8 -12.48 7.16 -13.33
C HIS A 8 -13.62 6.34 -12.70
N GLY A 9 -13.39 5.06 -12.43
CA GLY A 9 -14.39 4.14 -11.85
C GLY A 9 -14.56 4.20 -10.33
N SER A 10 -13.80 5.03 -9.61
CA SER A 10 -13.95 5.11 -8.14
C SER A 10 -15.32 5.69 -7.76
N ASN A 11 -16.00 5.08 -6.79
CA ASN A 11 -17.34 5.49 -6.34
C ASN A 11 -17.40 5.84 -4.84
N MET A 12 -16.27 5.73 -4.13
CA MET A 12 -16.15 6.01 -2.72
C MET A 12 -14.81 6.68 -2.40
N LYS A 13 -14.80 7.53 -1.37
CA LYS A 13 -13.58 8.13 -0.82
C LYS A 13 -13.51 7.78 0.66
N LEU A 14 -12.53 6.95 1.03
CA LEU A 14 -12.23 6.63 2.41
C LEU A 14 -11.37 7.73 2.99
N LEU A 15 -11.79 8.28 4.13
CA LEU A 15 -11.05 9.34 4.81
C LEU A 15 -10.11 8.75 5.85
N PRO A 16 -8.99 9.45 6.14
CA PRO A 16 -8.12 9.09 7.24
C PRO A 16 -8.91 8.98 8.56
N PRO A 17 -8.56 8.05 9.45
CA PRO A 17 -9.07 8.06 10.81
C PRO A 17 -8.79 9.40 11.50
N ALA A 18 -9.68 9.81 12.41
CA ALA A 18 -9.49 11.04 13.15
C ALA A 18 -8.17 10.99 13.95
N GLY A 19 -7.34 12.03 13.82
CA GLY A 19 -6.04 12.13 14.47
C GLY A 19 -4.89 11.43 13.74
N SER A 20 -5.12 10.84 12.56
CA SER A 20 -4.06 10.29 11.71
C SER A 20 -3.61 11.31 10.66
N GLU A 21 -2.48 11.97 10.92
CA GLU A 21 -1.90 12.97 10.01
C GLU A 21 -1.05 12.36 8.88
N ASN A 22 -0.63 11.11 9.05
CA ASN A 22 0.23 10.36 8.13
C ASN A 22 -0.53 9.46 7.14
N VAL A 23 -1.87 9.56 7.11
CA VAL A 23 -2.72 8.75 6.23
C VAL A 23 -3.42 9.67 5.25
N GLU A 24 -3.29 9.37 3.96
CA GLU A 24 -3.96 10.12 2.90
C GLU A 24 -5.35 9.55 2.60
N PRO A 25 -6.30 10.37 2.12
CA PRO A 25 -7.59 9.87 1.65
C PRO A 25 -7.44 8.88 0.48
N LEU A 26 -8.21 7.79 0.49
CA LEU A 26 -8.14 6.76 -0.52
C LEU A 26 -9.39 6.76 -1.41
N HIS A 27 -9.19 6.98 -2.70
CA HIS A 27 -10.23 6.80 -3.71
C HIS A 27 -10.37 5.30 -4.04
N THR A 28 -11.57 4.76 -3.84
CA THR A 28 -11.86 3.35 -4.06
C THR A 28 -13.15 3.14 -4.85
N PHE A 29 -13.21 2.04 -5.58
CA PHE A 29 -14.46 1.43 -6.00
C PHE A 29 -14.86 0.39 -4.95
N THR A 30 -16.12 0.40 -4.53
CA THR A 30 -16.71 -0.68 -3.75
C THR A 30 -18.08 -1.08 -4.28
N ASN A 31 -18.36 -2.38 -4.25
CA ASN A 31 -19.68 -2.96 -4.51
C ASN A 31 -20.26 -3.65 -3.27
N GLY A 32 -19.69 -3.42 -2.08
CA GLY A 32 -20.06 -4.09 -0.83
C GLY A 32 -19.37 -5.46 -0.60
N CYS A 33 -18.77 -6.05 -1.63
CA CYS A 33 -18.01 -7.30 -1.52
C CYS A 33 -16.49 -7.09 -1.65
N CYS A 34 -16.07 -6.16 -2.50
CA CYS A 34 -14.67 -5.86 -2.79
C CYS A 34 -14.41 -4.36 -2.73
N SER A 35 -13.16 -3.99 -2.43
CA SER A 35 -12.66 -2.61 -2.48
C SER A 35 -11.47 -2.57 -3.44
N VAL A 36 -11.48 -1.67 -4.41
CA VAL A 36 -10.42 -1.53 -5.43
C VAL A 36 -9.88 -0.11 -5.39
N SER A 37 -8.60 0.02 -5.07
CA SER A 37 -7.88 1.30 -5.06
C SER A 37 -6.82 1.35 -6.17
N CYS A 38 -6.49 2.56 -6.61
CA CYS A 38 -5.47 2.81 -7.62
C CYS A 38 -4.31 3.57 -7.00
N TRP A 39 -3.09 3.21 -7.39
CA TRP A 39 -1.85 3.74 -6.84
C TRP A 39 -0.93 4.16 -7.96
N GLU A 40 -0.38 5.36 -7.85
CA GLU A 40 0.68 5.85 -8.73
C GLU A 40 2.03 5.58 -8.07
N LEU A 41 2.84 4.74 -8.71
CA LEU A 41 4.15 4.33 -8.21
C LEU A 41 5.21 5.37 -8.59
N SER A 42 6.18 5.64 -7.69
CA SER A 42 7.33 6.47 -8.09
C SER A 42 8.21 5.74 -9.11
N PRO A 43 9.02 6.45 -9.92
CA PRO A 43 9.89 5.83 -10.91
C PRO A 43 10.82 4.75 -10.31
N GLU A 44 11.29 4.96 -9.09
CA GLU A 44 12.14 4.02 -8.36
C GLU A 44 11.38 2.73 -7.99
N GLU A 45 10.13 2.86 -7.52
CA GLU A 45 9.27 1.72 -7.22
C GLU A 45 8.89 0.97 -8.50
N GLN A 46 8.61 1.68 -9.59
CA GLN A 46 8.36 1.06 -10.89
C GLN A 46 9.56 0.23 -11.34
N ALA A 47 10.78 0.76 -11.24
CA ALA A 47 12.00 0.04 -11.60
C ALA A 47 12.17 -1.25 -10.79
N GLU A 48 11.93 -1.20 -9.48
CA GLU A 48 12.01 -2.38 -8.61
C GLU A 48 10.92 -3.41 -8.89
N ILE A 49 9.69 -2.95 -9.15
CA ILE A 49 8.57 -3.83 -9.50
C ILE A 49 8.81 -4.48 -10.87
N ILE A 50 9.33 -3.75 -11.85
CA ILE A 50 9.70 -4.30 -13.17
C ILE A 50 10.83 -5.33 -13.02
N ARG A 51 11.84 -5.03 -12.19
CA ARG A 51 12.99 -5.91 -11.94
C ARG A 51 12.59 -7.22 -11.26
N THR A 52 11.67 -7.16 -10.29
CA THR A 52 11.31 -8.30 -9.44
C THR A 52 10.03 -9.01 -9.87
N GLY A 53 9.16 -8.34 -10.64
CA GLY A 53 7.82 -8.80 -10.97
C GLY A 53 6.87 -8.86 -9.76
N ARG A 54 7.20 -8.19 -8.64
CA ARG A 54 6.49 -8.32 -7.37
C ARG A 54 5.93 -6.98 -6.92
N VAL A 55 4.70 -7.00 -6.40
CA VAL A 55 4.05 -5.87 -5.74
C VAL A 55 3.67 -6.29 -4.33
N PHE A 56 3.86 -5.41 -3.37
CA PHE A 56 3.50 -5.64 -1.98
C PHE A 56 2.28 -4.77 -1.62
N LEU A 57 1.30 -5.39 -0.98
CA LEU A 57 0.10 -4.75 -0.45
C LEU A 57 0.09 -4.97 1.06
N SER A 58 0.08 -3.90 1.84
CA SER A 58 -0.18 -3.96 3.28
C SER A 58 -1.60 -3.45 3.57
N VAL A 59 -2.29 -4.18 4.43
CA VAL A 59 -3.56 -3.79 5.02
C VAL A 59 -3.31 -3.70 6.52
N PHE A 60 -3.43 -2.51 7.09
CA PHE A 60 -3.11 -2.25 8.51
C PHE A 60 -4.25 -2.70 9.43
N SER A 61 -4.81 -3.89 9.19
CA SER A 61 -6.02 -4.38 9.83
C SER A 61 -5.80 -4.66 11.31
N GLY A 62 -6.18 -3.69 12.14
CA GLY A 62 -6.65 -3.92 13.51
C GLY A 62 -8.12 -4.38 13.50
N ARG A 63 -9.03 -3.62 14.13
CA ARG A 63 -10.47 -3.97 14.25
C ARG A 63 -11.42 -3.29 13.24
N SER A 64 -10.95 -2.38 12.39
CA SER A 64 -11.76 -1.62 11.41
C SER A 64 -11.17 -1.65 9.99
N GLN A 65 -11.87 -1.06 9.01
CA GLN A 65 -11.34 -0.80 7.65
C GLN A 65 -10.06 0.02 7.80
N ALA A 66 -8.94 -0.69 7.70
CA ALA A 66 -7.65 -0.14 8.02
C ALA A 66 -7.04 0.63 6.85
N PRO A 67 -6.09 1.55 7.13
CA PRO A 67 -5.21 2.08 6.11
C PRO A 67 -4.65 0.93 5.26
N VAL A 68 -4.44 1.21 3.97
CA VAL A 68 -3.80 0.29 3.05
C VAL A 68 -2.67 1.01 2.35
N PHE A 69 -1.61 0.28 1.99
CA PHE A 69 -0.48 0.83 1.26
C PHE A 69 0.01 -0.20 0.23
N VAL A 70 0.44 0.29 -0.94
CA VAL A 70 0.94 -0.54 -2.04
C VAL A 70 2.29 0.00 -2.48
N GLY A 71 3.26 -0.87 -2.76
CA GLY A 71 4.57 -0.43 -3.25
C GLY A 71 5.54 -1.58 -3.52
N SER A 72 6.81 -1.23 -3.67
CA SER A 72 7.92 -2.20 -3.69
C SER A 72 8.10 -2.87 -2.32
N GLU A 73 8.83 -4.00 -2.26
CA GLU A 73 9.12 -4.67 -0.99
C GLU A 73 9.76 -3.72 0.03
N ASP A 74 10.81 -3.02 -0.39
CA ASP A 74 11.60 -2.16 0.48
C ASP A 74 10.78 -0.99 1.02
N THR A 75 9.96 -0.38 0.17
CA THR A 75 9.10 0.74 0.58
C THR A 75 7.97 0.28 1.49
N VAL A 76 7.27 -0.82 1.17
CA VAL A 76 6.22 -1.33 2.07
C VAL A 76 6.81 -1.70 3.42
N ARG A 77 7.99 -2.31 3.43
CA ARG A 77 8.65 -2.69 4.68
C ARG A 77 9.09 -1.49 5.51
N SER A 78 9.57 -0.41 4.88
CA SER A 78 9.93 0.82 5.60
C SER A 78 8.72 1.52 6.22
N VAL A 79 7.52 1.34 5.67
CA VAL A 79 6.29 1.87 6.26
C VAL A 79 5.77 0.94 7.37
N VAL A 80 5.76 -0.37 7.15
CA VAL A 80 5.16 -1.32 8.10
C VAL A 80 5.94 -1.41 9.42
N VAL A 81 7.25 -1.15 9.42
CA VAL A 81 8.09 -1.20 10.64
C VAL A 81 7.64 -0.22 11.73
N ASP A 82 7.01 0.90 11.36
CA ASP A 82 6.47 1.87 12.31
C ASP A 82 5.26 1.32 13.09
N PHE A 83 4.68 0.20 12.61
CA PHE A 83 3.49 -0.43 13.18
C PHE A 83 3.80 -1.80 13.84
N GLY A 84 5.07 -2.22 13.87
CA GLY A 84 5.50 -3.45 14.53
C GLY A 84 6.61 -4.20 13.80
N GLY A 85 6.76 -5.49 14.10
CA GLY A 85 7.74 -6.35 13.44
C GLY A 85 7.43 -6.53 11.95
N VAL A 86 8.48 -6.57 11.12
CA VAL A 86 8.42 -6.86 9.69
C VAL A 86 8.91 -8.27 9.38
N TRP A 87 8.58 -8.79 8.19
CA TRP A 87 9.04 -10.12 7.76
C TRP A 87 10.56 -10.14 7.55
N ALA A 88 11.16 -11.32 7.77
CA ALA A 88 12.58 -11.54 7.51
C ALA A 88 12.86 -11.52 6.00
N ARG A 89 14.01 -10.96 5.59
CA ARG A 89 14.52 -11.21 4.23
C ARG A 89 15.02 -12.65 4.17
N GLU A 90 14.89 -13.28 3.02
CA GLU A 90 15.67 -14.49 2.75
C GLU A 90 17.15 -14.19 3.05
N LYS A 91 17.81 -15.09 3.78
CA LYS A 91 19.27 -15.03 3.90
C LYS A 91 19.80 -15.11 2.48
N GLY A 92 20.49 -14.06 2.02
CA GLY A 92 20.97 -13.93 0.65
C GLY A 92 21.53 -15.26 0.15
N GLY A 93 20.78 -15.91 -0.74
CA GLY A 93 21.28 -17.04 -1.49
C GLY A 93 22.29 -16.50 -2.49
N ASN A 94 23.55 -16.88 -2.33
CA ASN A 94 24.56 -16.71 -3.36
C ASN A 94 24.01 -17.25 -4.69
N GLN A 95 23.84 -16.36 -5.67
CA GLN A 95 23.98 -16.65 -7.10
C GLN A 95 24.72 -15.50 -7.76
#